data_AF-A0ABC8A7D8-F1
#
_entry.id   AF-A0ABC8A7D8-F1
#
_cell.length_a   1.000
_cell.length_b   1.000
_cell.length_c   1.000
_cell.angle_alpha   90.00
_cell.angle_beta   90.00
_cell.angle_gamma   90.00
#
_symmetry.space_group_name_H-M   'P 1'
#
loop_
_entity.id
_entity.type
_entity.pdbx_description
1 polymer ?
#
loop_
_entity_poly.entity_id
_entity_poly.type
_entity_poly.pdbx_seq_one_letter_code
_entity_poly.pdbx_strand_id
1 'polypeptide(L)'
;MNGIDISSYQAELNAGIVPSDFVFIKATEGTNYINPTWREQAGQVTQANKLLGFYHFASTGNTIAEADFFISVVKDYIGKAVLVLDFEAGAINAWGNVGARQFFESCKKKKTGINPMIYMSSEVTRQFNWSTISTSNALWVAQYASMSPTGYQSAPWADGKGYGAWSSAAIHQYSSSGTLMNWNGHLDLNLAYINASQWNELAGGSSATEQNNNNSNSELEDDDLMKFTYEIIDAKTNKSQGTVYFYDGNKVVALNNIDQWKIITEIYKDTTGKSMKHYKWRTDAPWYIRFLQSINQKAVEVAWK
;
A
#
# COMPACT_ATOMS: atom_id res chain seq x y z
N MET A 1 -3.62 -17.81 7.05
CA MET A 1 -4.13 -17.28 8.32
C MET A 1 -5.65 -17.19 8.23
N ASN A 2 -6.38 -17.44 9.30
CA ASN A 2 -7.84 -17.37 9.36
C ASN A 2 -8.28 -15.99 9.88
N GLY A 3 -9.31 -15.41 9.29
CA GLY A 3 -9.80 -14.10 9.73
C GLY A 3 -11.29 -13.93 9.56
N ILE A 4 -11.78 -12.82 10.09
CA ILE A 4 -13.15 -12.37 9.92
C ILE A 4 -13.16 -10.93 9.44
N ASP A 5 -14.27 -10.50 8.89
CA ASP A 5 -14.56 -9.09 8.68
C ASP A 5 -15.90 -8.73 9.32
N ILE A 6 -15.95 -7.54 9.92
CA ILE A 6 -17.06 -7.11 10.77
C ILE A 6 -17.40 -5.64 10.54
N SER A 7 -18.61 -5.29 10.95
CA SER A 7 -19.13 -3.92 10.88
C SER A 7 -19.97 -3.60 12.11
N SER A 8 -20.75 -2.53 12.04
CA SER A 8 -21.78 -2.21 13.04
C SER A 8 -22.88 -3.28 13.13
N TYR A 9 -23.06 -4.15 12.14
CA TYR A 9 -23.95 -5.31 12.25
C TYR A 9 -23.48 -6.32 13.31
N GLN A 10 -22.19 -6.29 13.68
CA GLN A 10 -21.59 -7.08 14.75
C GLN A 10 -21.13 -6.17 15.89
N ALA A 11 -21.87 -5.10 16.19
CA ALA A 11 -21.51 -4.12 17.22
C ALA A 11 -21.25 -4.74 18.60
N GLU A 12 -21.99 -5.78 18.97
CA GLU A 12 -21.86 -6.47 20.27
C GLU A 12 -20.77 -7.54 20.30
N LEU A 13 -20.16 -7.86 19.15
CA LEU A 13 -19.10 -8.86 19.06
C LEU A 13 -17.82 -8.33 19.70
N ASN A 14 -17.21 -9.12 20.58
CA ASN A 14 -15.85 -8.86 21.06
C ASN A 14 -14.83 -9.50 20.12
N ALA A 15 -14.18 -8.67 19.30
CA ALA A 15 -13.25 -9.10 18.26
C ALA A 15 -11.96 -9.72 18.83
N GLY A 16 -11.65 -9.48 20.11
CA GLY A 16 -10.48 -10.04 20.78
C GLY A 16 -10.63 -11.53 21.10
N ILE A 17 -11.85 -11.99 21.41
CA ILE A 17 -12.10 -13.36 21.90
C ILE A 17 -12.65 -14.33 20.84
N VAL A 18 -13.22 -13.82 19.74
CA VAL A 18 -13.62 -14.66 18.60
C VAL A 18 -12.35 -15.24 17.99
N PRO A 19 -12.22 -16.55 17.71
CA PRO A 19 -10.99 -17.11 17.17
C PRO A 19 -10.70 -16.52 15.79
N SER A 20 -9.57 -15.83 15.65
CA SER A 20 -9.09 -15.25 14.39
C SER A 20 -7.64 -14.80 14.52
N ASP A 21 -6.89 -14.88 13.42
CA ASP A 21 -5.53 -14.33 13.31
C ASP A 21 -5.57 -12.83 12.90
N PHE A 22 -6.56 -12.46 12.09
CA PHE A 22 -6.77 -11.10 11.61
C PHE A 22 -8.25 -10.71 11.58
N VAL A 23 -8.52 -9.39 11.65
CA VAL A 23 -9.87 -8.83 11.58
C VAL A 23 -9.88 -7.58 10.68
N PHE A 24 -10.74 -7.57 9.67
CA PHE A 24 -11.11 -6.34 8.96
C PHE A 24 -12.34 -5.69 9.59
N ILE A 25 -12.31 -4.37 9.76
CA ILE A 25 -13.39 -3.61 10.38
C ILE A 25 -13.88 -2.55 9.41
N LYS A 26 -15.19 -2.45 9.20
CA LYS A 26 -15.78 -1.32 8.45
C LYS A 26 -15.43 -0.03 9.18
N ALA A 27 -14.75 0.90 8.53
CA ALA A 27 -14.47 2.21 9.10
C ALA A 27 -15.47 3.25 8.59
N THR A 28 -15.66 3.31 7.27
CA THR A 28 -16.46 4.36 6.62
C THR A 28 -17.27 3.83 5.44
N GLU A 29 -18.28 4.60 5.06
CA GLU A 29 -19.06 4.44 3.83
C GLU A 29 -19.44 5.83 3.31
N GLY A 30 -19.34 6.04 1.99
CA GLY A 30 -19.58 7.35 1.42
C GLY A 30 -18.67 8.43 2.02
N THR A 31 -19.19 9.64 2.21
CA THR A 31 -18.43 10.78 2.74
C THR A 31 -18.86 11.23 4.13
N ASN A 32 -19.74 10.46 4.76
CA ASN A 32 -20.50 10.88 5.92
C ASN A 32 -20.78 9.77 6.93
N TYR A 33 -20.80 8.50 6.53
CA TYR A 33 -20.98 7.42 7.49
C TYR A 33 -19.64 6.97 8.09
N ILE A 34 -19.57 6.96 9.42
CA ILE A 34 -18.50 6.35 10.20
C ILE A 34 -19.14 5.22 11.00
N ASN A 35 -18.57 4.00 10.95
CA ASN A 35 -19.06 2.90 11.76
C ASN A 35 -18.91 3.26 13.26
N PRO A 36 -19.98 3.36 14.05
CA PRO A 36 -19.89 3.85 15.44
C PRO A 36 -18.99 2.98 16.35
N THR A 37 -18.73 1.73 15.98
CA THR A 37 -17.98 0.76 16.80
C THR A 37 -16.54 0.53 16.33
N TRP A 38 -16.10 1.17 15.25
CA TRP A 38 -14.82 0.83 14.60
C TRP A 38 -13.61 0.96 15.53
N ARG A 39 -13.57 1.99 16.39
CA ARG A 39 -12.46 2.21 17.33
C ARG A 39 -12.46 1.20 18.46
N GLU A 40 -13.64 0.84 18.97
CA GLU A 40 -13.76 -0.17 20.02
C GLU A 40 -13.30 -1.53 19.51
N GLN A 41 -13.82 -1.95 18.35
CA GLN A 41 -13.43 -3.20 17.69
C GLN A 41 -11.93 -3.22 17.39
N ALA A 42 -11.35 -2.12 16.89
CA ALA A 42 -9.91 -2.02 16.67
C ALA A 42 -9.09 -2.14 17.97
N GLY A 43 -9.57 -1.52 19.06
CA GLY A 43 -8.99 -1.65 20.39
C GLY A 43 -8.98 -3.11 20.89
N GLN A 44 -10.06 -3.85 20.67
CA GLN A 44 -10.15 -5.27 21.03
C GLN A 44 -9.18 -6.14 20.20
N VAL A 45 -9.08 -5.89 18.90
CA VAL A 45 -8.15 -6.61 17.99
C VAL A 45 -6.70 -6.38 18.40
N THR A 46 -6.33 -5.12 18.64
CA THR A 46 -4.96 -4.75 19.04
C THR A 46 -4.58 -5.27 20.42
N GLN A 47 -5.47 -5.19 21.42
CA GLN A 47 -5.24 -5.77 22.75
C GLN A 47 -5.07 -7.30 22.72
N ALA A 48 -5.68 -7.97 21.75
CA ALA A 48 -5.56 -9.41 21.54
C ALA A 48 -4.36 -9.80 20.64
N ASN A 49 -3.50 -8.86 20.25
CA ASN A 49 -2.35 -9.07 19.35
C ASN A 49 -2.73 -9.69 18.00
N LYS A 50 -3.90 -9.34 17.47
CA LYS A 50 -4.36 -9.78 16.14
C LYS A 50 -4.02 -8.75 15.08
N LEU A 51 -3.89 -9.21 13.84
CA LEU A 51 -3.65 -8.34 12.70
C LEU A 51 -4.91 -7.53 12.37
N LEU A 52 -4.75 -6.23 12.19
CA LEU A 52 -5.83 -5.27 12.00
C LEU A 52 -5.90 -4.81 10.54
N GLY A 53 -7.12 -4.66 10.04
CA GLY A 53 -7.38 -3.91 8.82
C GLY A 53 -8.68 -3.12 8.89
N PHE A 54 -8.79 -2.11 8.04
CA PHE A 54 -9.99 -1.29 7.88
C PHE A 54 -10.45 -1.31 6.43
N TYR A 55 -11.76 -1.37 6.23
CA TYR A 55 -12.35 -1.19 4.91
C TYR A 55 -13.25 0.03 4.83
N HIS A 56 -13.29 0.60 3.64
CA HIS A 56 -14.23 1.62 3.22
C HIS A 56 -15.21 1.02 2.22
N PHE A 57 -16.50 1.01 2.55
CA PHE A 57 -17.55 0.58 1.63
C PHE A 57 -17.82 1.67 0.61
N ALA A 58 -17.51 1.39 -0.65
CA ALA A 58 -17.70 2.33 -1.74
C ALA A 58 -19.19 2.64 -1.95
N SER A 59 -19.54 3.93 -1.89
CA SER A 59 -20.89 4.36 -2.28
C SER A 59 -20.95 4.62 -3.80
N THR A 60 -21.86 5.48 -4.25
CA THR A 60 -21.94 5.93 -5.65
C THR A 60 -21.45 7.36 -5.83
N GLY A 61 -20.91 7.97 -4.77
CA GLY A 61 -20.48 9.36 -4.72
C GLY A 61 -19.15 9.63 -5.41
N ASN A 62 -18.48 10.71 -4.97
CA ASN A 62 -17.20 11.11 -5.52
C ASN A 62 -16.06 10.26 -4.94
N THR A 63 -15.39 9.50 -5.81
CA THR A 63 -14.29 8.56 -5.48
C THR A 63 -13.15 9.20 -4.68
N ILE A 64 -12.77 10.43 -5.03
CA ILE A 64 -11.68 11.17 -4.38
C ILE A 64 -12.13 11.65 -3.00
N ALA A 65 -13.35 12.17 -2.87
CA ALA A 65 -13.89 12.61 -1.59
C ALA A 65 -14.08 11.44 -0.62
N GLU A 66 -14.50 10.27 -1.11
CA GLU A 66 -14.63 9.05 -0.30
C GLU A 66 -13.26 8.53 0.17
N ALA A 67 -12.26 8.52 -0.70
CA ALA A 67 -10.88 8.20 -0.31
C ALA A 67 -10.35 9.17 0.75
N ASP A 68 -10.53 10.48 0.54
CA ASP A 68 -10.10 11.51 1.48
C ASP A 68 -10.78 11.36 2.84
N PHE A 69 -12.08 11.05 2.83
CA PHE A 69 -12.86 10.81 4.03
C PHE A 69 -12.37 9.56 4.78
N PHE A 70 -12.22 8.44 4.08
CA PHE A 70 -11.69 7.20 4.67
C PHE A 70 -10.33 7.43 5.33
N ILE A 71 -9.37 8.00 4.61
CA ILE A 71 -8.04 8.30 5.15
C ILE A 71 -8.11 9.24 6.35
N SER A 72 -8.98 10.24 6.33
CA SER A 72 -9.13 11.17 7.46
C SER A 72 -9.61 10.49 8.75
N VAL A 73 -10.43 9.44 8.63
CA VAL A 73 -10.99 8.69 9.78
C VAL A 73 -9.96 7.72 10.35
N VAL A 74 -9.24 7.00 9.50
CA VAL A 74 -8.28 5.94 9.92
C VAL A 74 -6.84 6.42 10.06
N LYS A 75 -6.57 7.73 9.94
CA LYS A 75 -5.22 8.31 9.89
C LYS A 75 -4.26 7.83 10.99
N ASP A 76 -4.77 7.59 12.21
CA ASP A 76 -3.95 7.18 13.36
C ASP A 76 -3.43 5.72 13.25
N TYR A 77 -3.97 4.98 12.28
CA TYR A 77 -3.70 3.57 11.99
C TYR A 77 -2.97 3.34 10.66
N ILE A 78 -2.64 4.42 9.93
CA ILE A 78 -1.74 4.33 8.77
C ILE A 78 -0.39 3.74 9.26
N GLY A 79 0.10 2.71 8.58
CA GLY A 79 1.31 1.97 8.98
C GLY A 79 1.06 0.86 10.01
N LYS A 80 -0.16 0.74 10.55
CA LYS A 80 -0.54 -0.21 11.60
C LYS A 80 -1.66 -1.17 11.19
N ALA A 81 -2.44 -0.79 10.18
CA ALA A 81 -3.57 -1.57 9.70
C ALA A 81 -3.57 -1.62 8.17
N VAL A 82 -3.93 -2.78 7.61
CA VAL A 82 -4.19 -2.90 6.18
C VAL A 82 -5.43 -2.08 5.83
N LEU A 83 -5.34 -1.29 4.76
CA LEU A 83 -6.47 -0.50 4.26
C LEU A 83 -7.10 -1.21 3.07
N VAL A 84 -8.43 -1.18 2.95
CA VAL A 84 -9.18 -1.86 1.89
C VAL A 84 -10.23 -0.92 1.29
N LEU A 85 -10.32 -0.90 -0.04
CA LEU A 85 -11.52 -0.45 -0.75
C LEU A 85 -12.46 -1.64 -0.92
N ASP A 86 -13.61 -1.62 -0.28
CA ASP A 86 -14.70 -2.56 -0.52
C ASP A 86 -15.51 -2.08 -1.73
N PHE A 87 -15.26 -2.71 -2.88
CA PHE A 87 -15.78 -2.33 -4.20
C PHE A 87 -16.89 -3.28 -4.64
N GLU A 88 -18.12 -2.95 -4.24
CA GLU A 88 -19.30 -3.74 -4.57
C GLU A 88 -20.56 -2.88 -4.83
N ALA A 89 -21.71 -3.55 -4.95
CA ALA A 89 -23.02 -2.92 -5.09
C ALA A 89 -23.06 -1.80 -6.16
N GLY A 90 -23.54 -0.62 -5.80
CA GLY A 90 -23.70 0.51 -6.71
C GLY A 90 -22.37 1.04 -7.28
N ALA A 91 -21.26 0.89 -6.55
CA ALA A 91 -19.96 1.39 -6.97
C ALA A 91 -19.46 0.70 -8.25
N ILE A 92 -19.80 -0.58 -8.44
CA ILE A 92 -19.44 -1.35 -9.64
C ILE A 92 -19.89 -0.59 -10.91
N ASN A 93 -21.13 -0.12 -10.92
CA ASN A 93 -21.71 0.58 -12.07
C ASN A 93 -21.37 2.07 -12.08
N ALA A 94 -21.34 2.73 -10.92
CA ALA A 94 -21.11 4.17 -10.83
C ALA A 94 -19.66 4.55 -11.11
N TRP A 95 -18.70 3.74 -10.64
CA TRP A 95 -17.28 4.06 -10.67
C TRP A 95 -16.52 3.25 -11.71
N GLY A 96 -16.86 1.97 -11.86
CA GLY A 96 -16.05 1.00 -12.60
C GLY A 96 -14.58 0.99 -12.12
N ASN A 97 -13.70 0.44 -12.95
CA ASN A 97 -12.26 0.40 -12.66
C ASN A 97 -11.60 1.79 -12.64
N VAL A 98 -12.13 2.78 -13.37
CA VAL A 98 -11.60 4.15 -13.38
C VAL A 98 -11.81 4.85 -12.05
N GLY A 99 -13.01 4.75 -11.46
CA GLY A 99 -13.29 5.35 -10.16
C GLY A 99 -12.54 4.66 -9.01
N ALA A 100 -12.43 3.32 -9.04
CA ALA A 100 -11.57 2.60 -8.11
C ALA A 100 -10.11 3.07 -8.19
N ARG A 101 -9.58 3.29 -9.41
CA ARG A 101 -8.23 3.86 -9.60
C ARG A 101 -8.10 5.25 -8.99
N GLN A 102 -9.09 6.13 -9.19
CA GLN A 102 -9.09 7.48 -8.59
C GLN A 102 -9.07 7.43 -7.06
N PHE A 103 -9.83 6.51 -6.46
CA PHE A 103 -9.81 6.28 -5.01
C PHE A 103 -8.39 5.93 -4.53
N PHE A 104 -7.74 4.96 -5.18
CA PHE A 104 -6.37 4.57 -4.82
C PHE A 104 -5.35 5.68 -5.04
N GLU A 105 -5.45 6.42 -6.14
CA GLU A 105 -4.57 7.56 -6.41
C GLU A 105 -4.71 8.65 -5.35
N SER A 106 -5.93 8.91 -4.85
CA SER A 106 -6.12 9.86 -3.75
C SER A 106 -5.48 9.37 -2.46
N CYS A 107 -5.67 8.09 -2.11
CA CYS A 107 -5.03 7.48 -0.95
C CYS A 107 -3.50 7.63 -1.02
N LYS A 108 -2.88 7.30 -2.15
CA LYS A 108 -1.43 7.43 -2.35
C LYS A 108 -0.95 8.88 -2.21
N LYS A 109 -1.66 9.85 -2.80
CA LYS A 109 -1.31 11.29 -2.77
C LYS A 109 -1.30 11.87 -1.35
N LYS A 110 -2.10 11.35 -0.44
CA LYS A 110 -2.14 11.79 0.98
C LYS A 110 -0.95 11.27 1.80
N LYS A 111 0.11 10.79 1.13
CA LYS A 111 1.37 10.34 1.73
C LYS A 111 1.20 9.18 2.73
N THR A 112 0.20 8.32 2.52
CA THR A 112 0.15 7.06 3.28
C THR A 112 1.34 6.16 2.95
N GLY A 113 1.88 6.26 1.72
CA GLY A 113 2.85 5.28 1.19
C GLY A 113 2.24 3.88 0.98
N ILE A 114 0.96 3.72 1.31
CA ILE A 114 0.25 2.45 1.34
C ILE A 114 -0.69 2.39 0.15
N ASN A 115 -0.65 1.26 -0.55
CA ASN A 115 -1.64 0.91 -1.57
C ASN A 115 -2.74 0.09 -0.89
N PRO A 116 -3.97 0.63 -0.72
CA PRO A 116 -5.04 -0.16 -0.15
C PRO A 116 -5.31 -1.42 -0.97
N MET A 117 -5.69 -2.51 -0.33
CA MET A 117 -6.23 -3.68 -1.04
C MET A 117 -7.56 -3.31 -1.71
N ILE A 118 -7.98 -4.13 -2.67
CA ILE A 118 -9.34 -4.09 -3.19
C ILE A 118 -10.08 -5.36 -2.80
N TYR A 119 -11.25 -5.18 -2.22
CA TYR A 119 -12.24 -6.24 -2.04
C TYR A 119 -13.27 -6.18 -3.16
N MET A 120 -13.61 -7.34 -3.73
CA MET A 120 -14.70 -7.50 -4.70
C MET A 120 -15.08 -8.97 -4.87
N SER A 121 -16.27 -9.24 -5.44
CA SER A 121 -16.65 -10.60 -5.82
C SER A 121 -15.77 -11.16 -6.95
N SER A 122 -15.61 -12.49 -7.00
CA SER A 122 -14.82 -13.16 -8.05
C SER A 122 -15.31 -12.83 -9.46
N GLU A 123 -16.60 -12.56 -9.64
CA GLU A 123 -17.17 -12.11 -10.92
C GLU A 123 -16.61 -10.74 -11.33
N VAL A 124 -16.60 -9.77 -10.41
CA VAL A 124 -16.13 -8.41 -10.67
C VAL A 124 -14.64 -8.38 -11.02
N THR A 125 -13.84 -9.33 -10.50
CA THR A 125 -12.41 -9.46 -10.88
C THR A 125 -12.19 -9.69 -12.38
N ARG A 126 -13.22 -10.17 -13.10
CA ARG A 126 -13.19 -10.46 -14.54
C ARG A 126 -14.07 -9.53 -15.36
N GLN A 127 -14.81 -8.62 -14.71
CA GLN A 127 -15.75 -7.71 -15.37
C GLN A 127 -15.06 -6.50 -16.03
N PHE A 128 -13.94 -6.04 -15.46
CA PHE A 128 -13.19 -4.88 -15.97
C PHE A 128 -11.73 -5.22 -16.24
N ASN A 129 -11.05 -4.33 -16.97
CA ASN A 129 -9.60 -4.41 -17.10
C ASN A 129 -8.93 -3.84 -15.84
N TRP A 130 -8.43 -4.73 -15.00
CA TRP A 130 -7.78 -4.40 -13.73
C TRP A 130 -6.26 -4.33 -13.80
N SER A 131 -5.64 -4.45 -14.99
CA SER A 131 -4.18 -4.60 -15.13
C SER A 131 -3.37 -3.49 -14.46
N THR A 132 -3.87 -2.25 -14.46
CA THR A 132 -3.20 -1.14 -13.76
C THR A 132 -3.26 -1.31 -12.24
N ILE A 133 -4.42 -1.69 -11.70
CA ILE A 133 -4.64 -1.80 -10.25
C ILE A 133 -3.94 -3.04 -9.69
N SER A 134 -3.98 -4.17 -10.42
CA SER A 134 -3.40 -5.43 -9.96
C SER A 134 -1.89 -5.39 -9.77
N THR A 135 -1.19 -4.45 -10.41
CA THR A 135 0.26 -4.26 -10.22
C THR A 135 0.65 -3.69 -8.86
N SER A 136 -0.27 -3.02 -8.15
CA SER A 136 0.06 -2.32 -6.91
C SER A 136 -0.89 -2.54 -5.75
N ASN A 137 -2.08 -3.12 -6.00
CA ASN A 137 -3.12 -3.32 -5.00
C ASN A 137 -3.42 -4.81 -4.90
N ALA A 138 -3.23 -5.39 -3.72
CA ALA A 138 -3.54 -6.80 -3.48
C ALA A 138 -5.05 -7.05 -3.49
N LEU A 139 -5.45 -8.26 -3.89
CA LEU A 139 -6.84 -8.67 -4.01
C LEU A 139 -7.32 -9.41 -2.75
N TRP A 140 -8.44 -8.95 -2.21
CA TRP A 140 -9.30 -9.71 -1.32
C TRP A 140 -10.55 -10.12 -2.12
N VAL A 141 -10.73 -11.41 -2.41
CA VAL A 141 -11.81 -11.88 -3.29
C VAL A 141 -12.92 -12.54 -2.49
N ALA A 142 -14.18 -12.24 -2.82
CA ALA A 142 -15.34 -12.96 -2.29
C ALA A 142 -15.83 -14.03 -3.26
N GLN A 143 -15.98 -15.25 -2.76
CA GLN A 143 -16.62 -16.35 -3.49
C GLN A 143 -17.06 -17.47 -2.55
N TYR A 144 -18.35 -17.80 -2.55
CA TYR A 144 -18.94 -18.76 -1.62
C TYR A 144 -19.39 -20.02 -2.33
N ALA A 145 -19.08 -21.19 -1.77
CA ALA A 145 -19.57 -22.48 -2.29
C ALA A 145 -21.08 -22.62 -2.13
N SER A 146 -21.61 -22.09 -1.03
CA SER A 146 -23.03 -22.05 -0.68
C SER A 146 -23.27 -21.02 0.43
N MET A 147 -24.53 -20.81 0.77
CA MET A 147 -24.96 -20.00 1.93
C MET A 147 -25.15 -20.85 3.20
N SER A 148 -24.68 -22.10 3.21
CA SER A 148 -24.84 -22.97 4.38
C SER A 148 -23.86 -22.55 5.49
N PRO A 149 -24.26 -22.70 6.78
CA PRO A 149 -23.35 -22.43 7.89
C PRO A 149 -22.07 -23.26 7.81
N THR A 150 -20.93 -22.64 8.16
CA THR A 150 -19.63 -23.31 8.15
C THR A 150 -18.67 -22.72 9.18
N GLY A 151 -17.52 -23.35 9.37
CA GLY A 151 -16.42 -22.84 10.20
C GLY A 151 -15.18 -22.52 9.35
N TYR A 152 -14.02 -22.47 10.01
CA TYR A 152 -12.77 -22.28 9.28
C TYR A 152 -12.44 -23.44 8.33
N GLN A 153 -12.01 -23.11 7.12
CA GLN A 153 -11.63 -24.08 6.08
C GLN A 153 -10.19 -23.83 5.64
N SER A 154 -9.36 -24.87 5.64
CA SER A 154 -7.96 -24.78 5.18
C SER A 154 -7.83 -24.74 3.65
N ALA A 155 -8.86 -25.19 2.93
CA ALA A 155 -8.93 -25.23 1.48
C ALA A 155 -10.36 -24.93 1.02
N PRO A 156 -10.84 -23.67 1.13
CA PRO A 156 -12.17 -23.29 0.69
C PRO A 156 -12.32 -23.49 -0.82
N TRP A 157 -13.55 -23.77 -1.24
CA TRP A 157 -13.87 -23.96 -2.65
C TRP A 157 -13.63 -22.67 -3.47
N ALA A 158 -13.12 -22.84 -4.69
CA ALA A 158 -13.00 -21.77 -5.69
C ALA A 158 -13.57 -22.26 -7.04
N ASP A 159 -14.07 -21.34 -7.87
CA ASP A 159 -14.69 -21.66 -9.16
C ASP A 159 -13.71 -22.11 -10.25
N GLY A 160 -12.40 -22.01 -10.02
CA GLY A 160 -11.36 -22.36 -10.98
C GLY A 160 -11.27 -21.42 -12.20
N LYS A 161 -11.97 -20.28 -12.19
CA LYS A 161 -12.00 -19.31 -13.30
C LYS A 161 -10.92 -18.22 -13.20
N GLY A 162 -10.08 -18.29 -12.16
CA GLY A 162 -9.00 -17.33 -11.90
C GLY A 162 -9.51 -15.95 -11.45
N TYR A 163 -8.56 -15.03 -11.27
CA TYR A 163 -8.79 -13.72 -10.63
C TYR A 163 -8.61 -12.54 -11.60
N GLY A 164 -8.90 -12.74 -12.89
CA GLY A 164 -8.74 -11.71 -13.92
C GLY A 164 -7.30 -11.24 -14.04
N ALA A 165 -7.03 -9.98 -13.72
CA ALA A 165 -5.69 -9.38 -13.86
C ALA A 165 -4.72 -9.71 -12.71
N TRP A 166 -5.20 -10.36 -11.64
CA TRP A 166 -4.35 -10.82 -10.54
C TRP A 166 -3.90 -12.27 -10.80
N SER A 167 -2.62 -12.55 -10.57
CA SER A 167 -2.07 -13.91 -10.61
C SER A 167 -2.53 -14.76 -9.41
N SER A 168 -2.85 -14.11 -8.29
CA SER A 168 -3.33 -14.74 -7.06
C SER A 168 -4.13 -13.74 -6.22
N ALA A 169 -5.04 -14.24 -5.38
CA ALA A 169 -5.65 -13.47 -4.31
C ALA A 169 -4.74 -13.49 -3.07
N ALA A 170 -4.67 -12.38 -2.34
CA ALA A 170 -4.02 -12.34 -1.03
C ALA A 170 -4.93 -12.92 0.05
N ILE A 171 -6.24 -12.68 -0.07
CA ILE A 171 -7.26 -13.10 0.88
C ILE A 171 -8.50 -13.57 0.11
N HIS A 172 -9.17 -14.61 0.60
CA HIS A 172 -10.42 -15.13 0.07
C HIS A 172 -11.48 -15.16 1.17
N GLN A 173 -12.52 -14.34 1.02
CA GLN A 173 -13.75 -14.46 1.80
C GLN A 173 -14.60 -15.57 1.19
N TYR A 174 -14.79 -16.66 1.92
CA TYR A 174 -15.39 -17.88 1.37
C TYR A 174 -16.74 -18.24 1.98
N SER A 175 -17.21 -17.48 2.97
CA SER A 175 -18.54 -17.62 3.55
C SER A 175 -18.98 -16.32 4.18
N SER A 176 -20.27 -16.02 4.09
CA SER A 176 -20.97 -15.01 4.90
C SER A 176 -21.87 -15.61 5.98
N SER A 177 -21.75 -16.91 6.21
CA SER A 177 -22.57 -17.67 7.16
C SER A 177 -21.69 -18.44 8.16
N GLY A 178 -20.52 -17.90 8.45
CA GLY A 178 -19.58 -18.45 9.43
C GLY A 178 -20.19 -18.55 10.82
N THR A 179 -19.88 -19.64 11.51
CA THR A 179 -20.23 -19.85 12.91
C THR A 179 -18.95 -20.16 13.69
N LEU A 180 -18.62 -19.32 14.66
CA LEU A 180 -17.42 -19.41 15.47
C LEU A 180 -17.78 -19.37 16.95
N MET A 181 -16.93 -19.94 17.80
CA MET A 181 -17.10 -19.82 19.26
C MET A 181 -17.10 -18.34 19.69
N ASN A 182 -17.77 -18.05 20.81
CA ASN A 182 -17.89 -16.72 21.41
C ASN A 182 -18.73 -15.71 20.59
N TRP A 183 -19.48 -16.17 19.59
CA TRP A 183 -20.47 -15.36 18.87
C TRP A 183 -21.65 -16.22 18.39
N ASN A 184 -22.88 -15.74 18.57
CA ASN A 184 -24.09 -16.51 18.22
C ASN A 184 -24.75 -16.04 16.90
N GLY A 185 -24.04 -15.22 16.12
CA GLY A 185 -24.48 -14.75 14.81
C GLY A 185 -23.59 -15.27 13.68
N HIS A 186 -23.98 -14.95 12.45
CA HIS A 186 -23.15 -15.24 11.28
C HIS A 186 -21.99 -14.25 11.15
N LEU A 187 -20.87 -14.75 10.64
CA LEU A 187 -19.67 -13.98 10.35
C LEU A 187 -19.17 -14.27 8.94
N ASP A 188 -18.60 -13.24 8.32
CA ASP A 188 -17.82 -13.40 7.12
C ASP A 188 -16.48 -14.06 7.47
N LEU A 189 -16.16 -15.17 6.79
CA LEU A 189 -14.95 -15.96 7.05
C LEU A 189 -13.95 -15.83 5.91
N ASN A 190 -12.70 -15.58 6.30
CA ASN A 190 -11.62 -15.28 5.38
C ASN A 190 -10.44 -16.23 5.58
N LEU A 191 -9.86 -16.66 4.46
CA LEU A 191 -8.55 -17.31 4.41
C LEU A 191 -7.55 -16.36 3.75
N ALA A 192 -6.55 -15.92 4.51
CA ALA A 192 -5.38 -15.22 3.96
C ALA A 192 -4.34 -16.24 3.49
N TYR A 193 -3.95 -16.12 2.22
CA TYR A 193 -2.84 -16.85 1.60
C TYR A 193 -1.48 -16.20 1.87
N ILE A 194 -1.51 -14.96 2.36
CA ILE A 194 -0.34 -14.24 2.87
C ILE A 194 -0.07 -14.59 4.34
N ASN A 195 1.18 -14.41 4.77
CA ASN A 195 1.58 -14.52 6.17
C ASN A 195 1.56 -13.14 6.88
N ALA A 196 1.87 -13.12 8.19
CA ALA A 196 1.86 -11.89 8.98
C ALA A 196 2.88 -10.83 8.53
N SER A 197 4.05 -11.23 8.01
CA SER A 197 5.03 -10.29 7.43
C SER A 197 4.46 -9.57 6.22
N GLN A 198 3.90 -10.35 5.28
CA GLN A 198 3.27 -9.81 4.08
C GLN A 198 2.05 -8.94 4.42
N TRP A 199 1.31 -9.27 5.48
CA TRP A 199 0.24 -8.40 6.00
C TRP A 199 0.78 -7.06 6.47
N ASN A 200 1.87 -7.06 7.26
CA ASN A 200 2.48 -5.84 7.75
C ASN A 200 3.01 -4.99 6.59
N GLU A 201 3.63 -5.61 5.58
CA GLU A 201 4.05 -4.92 4.35
C GLU A 201 2.86 -4.21 3.67
N LEU A 202 1.69 -4.87 3.58
CA LEU A 202 0.46 -4.27 3.06
C LEU A 202 -0.10 -3.16 3.96
N ALA A 203 0.09 -3.25 5.28
CA ALA A 203 -0.27 -2.21 6.23
C ALA A 203 0.67 -0.99 6.17
N GLY A 204 1.75 -1.06 5.37
CA GLY A 204 2.82 -0.06 5.34
C GLY A 204 3.83 -0.20 6.48
N GLY A 205 3.75 -1.28 7.25
CA GLY A 205 4.75 -1.67 8.22
C GLY A 205 5.83 -2.51 7.54
N SER A 206 7.01 -1.95 7.33
CA SER A 206 8.20 -2.79 7.15
C SER A 206 8.30 -3.72 8.37
N SER A 207 8.33 -5.04 8.13
CA SER A 207 8.35 -6.06 9.17
C SER A 207 9.51 -5.87 10.15
N ALA A 208 9.24 -5.24 11.29
CA ALA A 208 10.03 -5.41 12.49
C ALA A 208 9.74 -6.83 13.02
N THR A 209 10.48 -7.81 12.52
CA THR A 209 10.58 -9.11 13.19
C THR A 209 11.80 -9.07 14.09
N GLU A 210 11.56 -9.00 15.40
CA GLU A 210 12.54 -9.39 16.40
C GLU A 210 12.89 -10.87 16.19
N GLN A 211 13.97 -11.13 15.45
CA GLN A 211 14.81 -12.30 15.73
C GLN A 211 16.07 -11.80 16.43
N ASN A 212 16.20 -12.19 17.69
CA ASN A 212 17.50 -12.33 18.33
C ASN A 212 18.34 -13.29 17.48
N ASN A 213 19.12 -12.75 16.54
CA ASN A 213 20.44 -13.20 16.13
C ASN A 213 20.98 -12.25 15.04
N ASN A 214 21.87 -11.33 15.45
CA ASN A 214 22.91 -10.61 14.69
C ASN A 214 22.56 -10.07 13.28
N ASN A 215 22.56 -8.73 13.16
CA ASN A 215 22.31 -7.90 11.96
C ASN A 215 20.86 -8.02 11.43
N SER A 216 20.09 -6.97 11.16
CA SER A 216 20.41 -5.62 10.67
C SER A 216 19.26 -4.65 10.99
N ASN A 217 19.60 -3.37 11.23
CA ASN A 217 18.65 -2.25 11.19
C ASN A 217 17.98 -2.16 9.80
N SER A 218 16.71 -1.78 9.71
CA SER A 218 16.14 -1.26 8.46
C SER A 218 15.23 -0.05 8.70
N GLU A 219 15.85 1.06 9.15
CA GLU A 219 15.65 2.31 8.40
C GLU A 219 16.02 1.98 6.94
N LEU A 220 15.28 2.45 5.93
CA LEU A 220 15.73 2.25 4.53
C LEU A 220 17.18 2.72 4.45
N GLU A 221 18.12 1.77 4.32
CA GLU A 221 19.51 2.12 4.19
C GLU A 221 19.59 2.97 2.92
N ASP A 222 20.41 4.03 2.97
CA ASP A 222 20.64 4.98 1.86
C ASP A 222 21.17 4.33 0.56
N ASP A 223 21.27 3.00 0.58
CA ASP A 223 21.67 2.05 -0.43
C ASP A 223 20.56 1.63 -1.39
N ASP A 224 19.28 1.72 -0.97
CA ASP A 224 18.13 1.33 -1.80
C ASP A 224 17.60 2.49 -2.66
N LEU A 225 17.97 3.73 -2.34
CA LEU A 225 17.75 4.88 -3.21
C LEU A 225 19.00 5.10 -4.05
N MET A 226 18.87 4.97 -5.38
CA MET A 226 19.97 5.27 -6.31
C MET A 226 20.39 6.75 -6.16
N LYS A 227 21.35 7.06 -5.29
CA LYS A 227 21.89 8.42 -5.09
C LYS A 227 23.23 8.58 -5.78
N PHE A 228 23.39 9.66 -6.51
CA PHE A 228 24.65 9.95 -7.20
C PHE A 228 24.76 11.43 -7.57
N THR A 229 25.97 11.82 -7.94
CA THR A 229 26.23 13.14 -8.52
C THR A 229 26.69 13.00 -9.96
N TYR A 230 26.53 14.06 -10.75
CA TYR A 230 27.10 14.10 -12.08
C TYR A 230 27.47 15.52 -12.51
N GLU A 231 28.37 15.62 -13.48
CA GLU A 231 28.65 16.86 -14.20
C GLU A 231 28.44 16.66 -15.71
N ILE A 232 28.15 17.77 -16.39
CA ILE A 232 28.00 17.78 -17.85
C ILE A 232 29.32 18.22 -18.48
N ILE A 233 29.84 17.39 -19.38
CA ILE A 233 31.06 17.64 -20.14
C ILE A 233 30.71 18.10 -21.54
N ASP A 234 31.27 19.23 -21.95
CA ASP A 234 31.16 19.70 -23.32
C ASP A 234 31.94 18.76 -24.26
N ALA A 235 31.23 18.15 -25.21
CA ALA A 235 31.79 17.15 -26.12
C ALA A 235 32.91 17.67 -27.04
N LYS A 236 32.93 18.99 -27.33
CA LYS A 236 33.90 19.60 -28.25
C LYS A 236 35.21 19.96 -27.55
N THR A 237 35.11 20.47 -26.33
CA THR A 237 36.24 20.98 -25.55
C THR A 237 36.74 19.99 -24.51
N ASN A 238 35.96 18.95 -24.21
CA ASN A 238 36.18 17.99 -23.14
C ASN A 238 36.32 18.65 -21.75
N LYS A 239 35.73 19.84 -21.58
CA LYS A 239 35.70 20.60 -20.31
C LYS A 239 34.35 20.46 -19.63
N SER A 240 34.36 20.46 -18.29
CA SER A 240 33.15 20.51 -17.48
C SER A 240 32.44 21.87 -17.65
N GLN A 241 31.11 21.85 -17.63
CA GLN A 241 30.29 23.07 -17.58
C GLN A 241 30.29 23.74 -16.20
N GLY A 242 30.95 23.15 -15.20
CA GLY A 242 31.18 23.76 -13.89
C GLY A 242 30.08 23.50 -12.85
N THR A 243 28.88 23.13 -13.28
CA THR A 243 27.78 22.76 -12.37
C THR A 243 27.81 21.27 -12.05
N VAL A 244 27.75 20.93 -10.76
CA VAL A 244 27.51 19.58 -10.28
C VAL A 244 26.03 19.41 -9.97
N TYR A 245 25.46 18.28 -10.37
CA TYR A 245 24.08 17.90 -10.13
C TYR A 245 24.04 16.74 -9.14
N PHE A 246 23.11 16.78 -8.19
CA PHE A 246 22.86 15.71 -7.23
C PHE A 246 21.47 15.12 -7.47
N TYR A 247 21.39 13.80 -7.58
CA TYR A 247 20.13 13.06 -7.57
C TYR A 247 19.92 12.44 -6.19
N ASP A 248 18.87 12.86 -5.48
CA ASP A 248 18.59 12.47 -4.10
C ASP A 248 17.83 11.14 -3.95
N GLY A 249 17.59 10.44 -5.06
CA GLY A 249 16.72 9.27 -5.15
C GLY A 249 15.32 9.59 -5.68
N ASN A 250 14.96 10.86 -5.81
CA ASN A 250 13.65 11.31 -6.28
C ASN A 250 13.73 12.44 -7.33
N LYS A 251 14.68 13.38 -7.17
CA LYS A 251 14.86 14.53 -8.07
C LYS A 251 16.33 14.93 -8.20
N VAL A 252 16.60 15.63 -9.28
CA VAL A 252 17.89 16.26 -9.58
C VAL A 252 17.89 17.71 -9.10
N VAL A 253 18.93 18.06 -8.35
CA VAL A 253 19.22 19.40 -7.84
C VAL A 253 20.57 19.87 -8.38
N ALA A 254 20.63 21.05 -9.00
CA ALA A 254 21.87 21.72 -9.36
C ALA A 254 22.50 22.35 -8.11
N LEU A 255 23.74 21.96 -7.82
CA LEU A 255 24.52 22.50 -6.71
C LEU A 255 25.18 23.81 -7.14
N ASN A 256 25.06 24.82 -6.29
CA ASN A 256 25.53 26.17 -6.56
C ASN A 256 26.90 26.47 -5.93
N ASN A 257 27.39 25.59 -5.06
CA ASN A 257 28.71 25.70 -4.45
C ASN A 257 29.36 24.31 -4.39
N ILE A 258 30.65 24.26 -4.70
CA ILE A 258 31.44 23.02 -4.65
C ILE A 258 31.45 22.38 -3.25
N ASP A 259 31.30 23.17 -2.19
CA ASP A 259 31.25 22.67 -0.82
C ASP A 259 29.95 21.90 -0.55
N GLN A 260 28.84 22.20 -1.25
CA GLN A 260 27.62 21.39 -1.15
C GLN A 260 27.90 19.97 -1.65
N TRP A 261 28.69 19.81 -2.71
CA TRP A 261 29.06 18.49 -3.21
C TRP A 261 29.93 17.73 -2.22
N LYS A 262 30.91 18.41 -1.61
CA LYS A 262 31.76 17.80 -0.57
C LYS A 262 30.94 17.34 0.63
N ILE A 263 30.09 18.22 1.17
CA ILE A 263 29.22 17.94 2.31
C ILE A 263 28.33 16.73 2.04
N ILE A 264 27.64 16.70 0.89
CA ILE A 264 26.74 15.59 0.55
C ILE A 264 27.51 14.28 0.39
N THR A 265 28.71 14.32 -0.22
CA THR A 265 29.53 13.12 -0.43
C THR A 265 30.12 12.59 0.89
N GLU A 266 30.56 13.48 1.78
CA GLU A 266 31.10 13.15 3.09
C GLU A 266 30.01 12.58 4.01
N ILE A 267 28.89 13.28 4.16
CA ILE A 267 27.75 12.79 4.96
C ILE A 267 27.27 11.44 4.44
N TYR A 268 27.10 11.27 3.12
CA TYR A 268 26.70 9.98 2.55
C TYR A 268 27.67 8.86 2.90
N LYS A 269 28.98 9.12 2.86
CA LYS A 269 29.99 8.13 3.23
C LYS A 269 29.95 7.81 4.72
N ASP A 270 29.77 8.82 5.56
CA ASP A 270 29.74 8.64 7.00
C ASP A 270 28.47 7.91 7.46
N THR A 271 27.34 8.11 6.77
CA THR A 271 26.06 7.46 7.10
C THR A 271 25.91 6.07 6.49
N THR A 272 26.46 5.81 5.31
CA THR A 272 26.30 4.51 4.60
C THR A 272 27.53 3.61 4.64
N GLY A 273 28.70 4.17 4.95
CA GLY A 273 29.98 3.50 4.72
C GLY A 273 30.39 3.39 3.24
N LYS A 274 29.60 3.93 2.29
CA LYS A 274 29.84 3.83 0.84
C LYS A 274 30.26 5.17 0.22
N SER A 275 31.09 5.10 -0.81
CA SER A 275 31.43 6.29 -1.61
C SER A 275 30.32 6.61 -2.61
N MET A 276 29.82 7.86 -2.59
CA MET A 276 28.84 8.33 -3.58
C MET A 276 29.42 8.27 -4.99
N LYS A 277 28.66 7.71 -5.94
CA LYS A 277 29.06 7.67 -7.35
C LYS A 277 28.98 9.06 -7.99
N HIS A 278 29.98 9.39 -8.79
CA HIS A 278 30.03 10.61 -9.58
C HIS A 278 30.20 10.28 -11.07
N TYR A 279 29.32 10.81 -11.92
CA TYR A 279 29.35 10.56 -13.37
C TYR A 279 29.74 11.81 -14.16
N LYS A 280 30.38 11.60 -15.32
CA LYS A 280 30.68 12.66 -16.29
C LYS A 280 29.95 12.34 -17.58
N TRP A 281 28.89 13.10 -17.87
CA TRP A 281 28.04 12.84 -19.04
C TRP A 281 28.26 13.89 -20.11
N ARG A 282 28.41 13.45 -21.37
CA ARG A 282 28.76 14.34 -22.48
C ARG A 282 27.53 14.94 -23.15
N THR A 283 27.70 16.09 -23.79
CA THR A 283 26.62 16.75 -24.55
C THR A 283 26.24 16.06 -25.87
N ASP A 284 27.15 15.27 -26.47
CA ASP A 284 26.90 14.47 -27.69
C ASP A 284 26.17 13.15 -27.41
N ALA A 285 26.28 12.62 -26.19
CA ALA A 285 25.51 11.51 -25.66
C ALA A 285 24.76 11.97 -24.42
N PRO A 286 23.59 12.62 -24.55
CA PRO A 286 22.94 13.38 -23.47
C PRO A 286 22.23 12.46 -22.46
N TRP A 287 23.00 11.64 -21.74
CA TRP A 287 22.52 10.76 -20.68
C TRP A 287 21.77 11.53 -19.61
N TYR A 288 22.20 12.77 -19.32
CA TYR A 288 21.51 13.67 -18.39
C TYR A 288 20.06 13.99 -18.83
N ILE A 289 19.80 14.21 -20.13
CA ILE A 289 18.45 14.47 -20.64
C ILE A 289 17.59 13.21 -20.54
N ARG A 290 18.14 12.07 -20.97
CA ARG A 290 17.44 10.79 -20.93
C ARG A 290 17.12 10.38 -19.51
N PHE A 291 18.03 10.64 -18.57
CA PHE A 291 17.83 10.41 -17.16
C PHE A 291 16.68 11.28 -16.61
N LEU A 292 16.69 12.60 -16.85
CA LEU A 292 15.60 13.50 -16.44
C LEU A 292 14.23 13.07 -17.01
N GLN A 293 14.20 12.64 -18.28
CA GLN A 293 12.99 12.09 -18.91
C GLN A 293 12.50 10.82 -18.23
N SER A 294 13.42 9.91 -17.86
CA SER A 294 13.07 8.64 -17.20
C SER A 294 12.46 8.82 -15.82
N ILE A 295 12.85 9.87 -15.10
CA ILE A 295 12.30 10.23 -13.80
C ILE A 295 11.15 11.25 -13.88
N ASN A 296 10.68 11.57 -15.10
CA ASN A 296 9.62 12.56 -15.37
C ASN A 296 9.89 13.96 -14.77
N GLN A 297 11.16 14.37 -14.67
CA GLN A 297 11.55 15.69 -14.16
C GLN A 297 11.71 16.69 -15.30
N LYS A 298 10.79 17.66 -15.37
CA LYS A 298 10.75 18.66 -16.44
C LYS A 298 11.78 19.79 -16.32
N ALA A 299 12.27 20.05 -15.10
CA ALA A 299 13.28 21.07 -14.82
C ALA A 299 14.13 20.68 -13.62
N VAL A 300 15.41 21.04 -13.64
CA VAL A 300 16.32 20.86 -12.50
C VAL A 300 16.04 21.94 -11.46
N GLU A 301 15.93 21.54 -10.19
CA GLU A 301 15.83 22.50 -9.09
C GLU A 301 17.21 23.10 -8.78
N VAL A 302 17.26 24.36 -8.40
CA VAL A 302 18.50 25.04 -8.03
C VAL A 302 18.60 25.05 -6.51
N ALA A 303 19.71 24.56 -5.95
CA ALA A 303 19.94 24.62 -4.52
C ALA A 303 19.88 26.09 -4.05
N TRP A 304 19.22 26.36 -2.92
CA TRP A 304 19.09 27.72 -2.39
C TRP A 304 20.47 28.40 -2.28
N LYS A 305 20.50 29.71 -2.58
CA LYS A 305 21.70 30.55 -2.46
C LYS A 305 22.01 30.85 -1.00
#